data_AF-A0A7C3T8X6-F1
#
_entry.id   AF-A0A7C3T8X6-F1
#
_cell.length_a   1.000
_cell.length_b   1.000
_cell.length_c   1.000
_cell.angle_alpha   90.00
_cell.angle_beta   90.00
_cell.angle_gamma   90.00
#
_symmetry.space_group_name_H-M   'P 1'
#
loop_
_entity.id
_entity.type
_entity.pdbx_description
1 polymer ?
#
loop_
_entity_poly.entity_id
_entity_poly.type
_entity_poly.pdbx_seq_one_letter_code
_entity_poly.pdbx_strand_id
1 'polypeptide(L)'
;MLAPIALGTTMLLGLHPAGITIQTRYVTWTIGPDGRNLTFRDHRTGKDWLHPASGSVAFFASRQGVHILPTSVTRHGDRVDVVFGQNQTSVVFTVRETSEAIFFEIASISGDLDELTFGTAPLTLRGLPEEPIAVCALARNLKTNVPELPGASSMLRAIAYRRLRFEGASAAFIAVPPAQLRRALQRVVEASPELPKSPVGGPWALDSPDNHRSYLFNFGGLNASTAGPWIELAHALGATQIDFHGGTSFR
;
A
#
# COMPACT_ATOMS: atom_id res chain seq x y z
N MET A 1 32.79 -44.04 48.87
CA MET A 1 31.59 -43.23 48.54
C MET A 1 31.93 -42.41 47.30
N LEU A 2 31.45 -42.82 46.13
CA LEU A 2 31.60 -42.11 44.86
C LEU A 2 30.26 -41.43 44.57
N ALA A 3 30.26 -40.10 44.47
CA ALA A 3 29.08 -39.31 44.11
C ALA A 3 28.84 -39.38 42.58
N PRO A 4 27.58 -39.44 42.11
CA PRO A 4 27.29 -39.50 40.69
C PRO A 4 27.34 -38.10 40.06
N ILE A 5 27.96 -38.01 38.89
CA ILE A 5 27.98 -36.82 38.02
C ILE A 5 26.67 -36.81 37.24
N ALA A 6 25.83 -35.80 37.49
CA ALA A 6 24.63 -35.56 36.70
C ALA A 6 25.01 -34.96 35.34
N LEU A 7 24.78 -35.70 34.25
CA LEU A 7 24.78 -35.14 32.90
C LEU A 7 23.56 -34.24 32.75
N GLY A 8 23.81 -32.93 32.69
CA GLY A 8 22.80 -31.94 32.33
C GLY A 8 22.41 -32.10 30.86
N THR A 9 21.16 -32.49 30.64
CA THR A 9 20.52 -32.48 29.32
C THR A 9 20.35 -31.02 28.89
N THR A 10 21.21 -30.54 27.98
CA THR A 10 21.03 -29.23 27.34
C THR A 10 19.77 -29.32 26.47
N MET A 11 18.64 -28.84 26.99
CA MET A 11 17.47 -28.51 26.19
C MET A 11 17.90 -27.46 25.17
N LEU A 12 18.00 -27.83 23.89
CA LEU A 12 17.89 -26.85 22.81
C LEU A 12 16.48 -26.26 22.89
N LEU A 13 16.36 -25.09 23.52
CA LEU A 13 15.23 -24.20 23.30
C LEU A 13 15.22 -23.87 21.81
N GLY A 14 14.39 -24.59 21.05
CA GLY A 14 14.07 -24.22 19.68
C GLY A 14 13.53 -22.80 19.69
N LEU A 15 14.35 -21.84 19.25
CA LEU A 15 13.91 -20.52 18.84
C LEU A 15 12.87 -20.74 17.75
N HIS A 16 11.60 -20.71 18.15
CA HIS A 16 10.53 -20.59 17.19
C HIS A 16 10.81 -19.27 16.46
N PRO A 17 10.81 -19.25 15.11
CA PRO A 17 10.97 -18.00 14.40
C PRO A 17 9.94 -17.01 14.96
N ALA A 18 10.42 -15.87 15.43
CA ALA A 18 9.54 -14.80 15.88
C ALA A 18 8.99 -14.13 14.63
N GLY A 19 7.67 -13.96 14.57
CA GLY A 19 7.04 -13.13 13.54
C GLY A 19 7.52 -11.68 13.61
N ILE A 20 6.80 -10.79 12.95
CA ILE A 20 7.22 -9.40 12.84
C ILE A 20 6.17 -8.46 13.42
N THR A 21 6.64 -7.45 14.12
CA THR A 21 5.83 -6.33 14.60
C THR A 21 6.32 -5.09 13.89
N ILE A 22 5.39 -4.33 13.31
CA ILE A 22 5.66 -3.10 12.59
C ILE A 22 4.81 -1.99 13.21
N GLN A 23 5.40 -0.85 13.52
CA GLN A 23 4.74 0.19 14.29
C GLN A 23 4.86 1.57 13.67
N THR A 24 3.76 2.33 13.73
CA THR A 24 3.75 3.78 13.52
C THR A 24 3.28 4.46 14.80
N ARG A 25 3.09 5.79 14.78
CA ARG A 25 2.44 6.49 15.89
C ARG A 25 1.01 5.97 16.13
N TYR A 26 0.31 5.55 15.08
CA TYR A 26 -1.13 5.29 15.13
C TYR A 26 -1.49 3.80 15.19
N VAL A 27 -0.66 2.92 14.65
CA VAL A 27 -0.98 1.50 14.57
C VAL A 27 0.20 0.59 14.90
N THR A 28 -0.12 -0.57 15.47
CA THR A 28 0.75 -1.74 15.54
C THR A 28 0.17 -2.81 14.63
N TRP A 29 0.96 -3.24 13.65
CA TRP A 29 0.65 -4.37 12.80
C TRP A 29 1.56 -5.54 13.15
N THR A 30 0.95 -6.65 13.57
CA THR A 30 1.66 -7.87 13.95
C THR A 30 1.36 -8.97 12.96
N ILE A 31 2.40 -9.62 12.46
CA ILE A 31 2.36 -10.72 11.52
C ILE A 31 3.09 -11.90 12.16
N GLY A 32 2.46 -13.07 12.19
CA GLY A 32 3.01 -14.30 12.72
C GLY A 32 4.18 -14.84 11.89
N PRO A 33 4.94 -15.80 12.44
CA PRO A 33 6.06 -16.40 11.72
C PRO A 33 5.64 -17.25 10.52
N ASP A 34 4.38 -17.65 10.43
CA ASP A 34 3.76 -18.27 9.25
C ASP A 34 3.19 -17.23 8.27
N GLY A 35 3.49 -15.95 8.48
CA GLY A 35 3.01 -14.84 7.67
C GLY A 35 1.54 -14.46 7.89
N ARG A 36 0.82 -15.10 8.82
CA ARG A 36 -0.56 -14.73 9.14
C ARG A 36 -0.63 -13.35 9.80
N ASN A 37 -1.59 -12.53 9.38
CA ASN A 37 -1.94 -11.33 10.12
C ASN A 37 -2.52 -11.72 11.48
N LEU A 38 -1.93 -11.20 12.55
CA LEU A 38 -2.39 -11.44 13.92
C LEU A 38 -3.23 -10.27 14.43
N THR A 39 -2.74 -9.04 14.27
CA THR A 39 -3.45 -7.83 14.72
C THR A 39 -3.11 -6.63 13.85
N PHE A 40 -4.08 -5.74 13.65
CA PHE A 40 -3.88 -4.39 13.11
C PHE A 40 -4.51 -3.38 14.10
N ARG A 41 -3.77 -3.09 15.18
CA ARG A 41 -4.30 -2.38 16.35
C ARG A 41 -4.07 -0.88 16.24
N ASP A 42 -5.15 -0.11 16.34
CA ASP A 42 -5.11 1.35 16.47
C ASP A 42 -4.80 1.76 17.92
N HIS A 43 -3.75 2.54 18.11
CA HIS A 43 -3.29 3.02 19.41
C HIS A 43 -4.24 4.03 20.06
N ARG A 44 -5.05 4.74 19.26
CA ARG A 44 -5.97 5.78 19.76
C ARG A 44 -7.25 5.19 20.33
N THR A 45 -7.81 4.20 19.63
CA THR A 45 -9.07 3.56 20.03
C THR A 45 -8.86 2.25 20.78
N GLY A 46 -7.66 1.67 20.72
CA GLY A 46 -7.36 0.32 21.22
C GLY A 46 -7.98 -0.79 20.36
N LYS A 47 -8.77 -0.44 19.34
CA LYS A 47 -9.48 -1.39 18.49
C LYS A 47 -8.52 -2.06 17.52
N ASP A 48 -8.69 -3.36 17.35
CA ASP A 48 -8.11 -4.11 16.25
C ASP A 48 -9.00 -4.00 15.03
N TRP A 49 -8.45 -3.50 13.94
CA TRP A 49 -9.17 -3.32 12.68
C TRP A 49 -9.01 -4.51 11.74
N LEU A 50 -8.15 -5.48 12.05
CA LEU A 50 -8.00 -6.69 11.23
C LEU A 50 -9.33 -7.43 11.10
N HIS A 51 -9.68 -7.84 9.89
CA HIS A 51 -10.95 -8.54 9.67
C HIS A 51 -10.94 -9.92 10.39
N PRO A 52 -11.90 -10.23 11.29
CA PRO A 52 -11.84 -11.42 12.16
C PRO A 52 -11.85 -12.75 11.41
N ALA A 53 -12.58 -12.82 10.29
CA ALA A 53 -12.64 -14.02 9.47
C ALA A 53 -11.43 -14.19 8.53
N SER A 54 -10.42 -13.32 8.62
CA SER A 54 -9.53 -13.14 7.47
C SER A 54 -8.59 -14.31 7.21
N GLY A 55 -8.21 -15.11 8.22
CA GLY A 55 -7.20 -16.17 8.08
C GLY A 55 -5.98 -15.73 7.26
N SER A 56 -5.75 -14.42 7.20
CA SER A 56 -5.11 -13.79 6.05
C SER A 56 -3.63 -13.80 6.28
N VAL A 57 -2.87 -13.93 5.20
CA VAL A 57 -1.42 -13.78 5.25
C VAL A 57 -1.04 -12.42 4.67
N ALA A 58 0.02 -11.84 5.21
CA ALA A 58 0.53 -10.54 4.77
C ALA A 58 1.27 -10.62 3.42
N PHE A 59 1.63 -11.83 3.00
CA PHE A 59 2.41 -12.09 1.80
C PHE A 59 1.81 -13.27 1.04
N PHE A 60 1.69 -13.15 -0.28
CA PHE A 60 1.31 -14.23 -1.18
C PHE A 60 2.26 -14.24 -2.36
N ALA A 61 2.72 -15.42 -2.73
CA ALA A 61 3.40 -15.63 -3.99
C ALA A 61 2.48 -16.37 -4.95
N SER A 62 2.68 -16.21 -6.25
CA SER A 62 2.01 -17.02 -7.28
C SER A 62 3.00 -17.54 -8.30
N ARG A 63 2.80 -18.78 -8.73
CA ARG A 63 3.52 -19.40 -9.84
C ARG A 63 2.55 -20.19 -10.69
N GLN A 64 2.51 -19.94 -11.99
CA GLN A 64 1.61 -20.56 -12.96
C GLN A 64 0.13 -20.50 -12.53
N GLY A 65 -0.27 -19.39 -11.90
CA GLY A 65 -1.62 -19.18 -11.39
C GLY A 65 -1.92 -19.87 -10.05
N VAL A 66 -0.97 -20.59 -9.46
CA VAL A 66 -1.12 -21.25 -8.16
C VAL A 66 -0.56 -20.38 -7.04
N HIS A 67 -1.40 -20.08 -6.05
CA HIS A 67 -0.98 -19.34 -4.85
C HIS A 67 -0.11 -20.20 -3.94
N ILE A 68 0.97 -19.59 -3.44
CA ILE A 68 1.93 -20.17 -2.51
C ILE A 68 1.93 -19.32 -1.25
N LEU A 69 1.65 -19.96 -0.11
CA LEU A 69 1.61 -19.30 1.19
C LEU A 69 3.01 -19.20 1.81
N PRO A 70 3.26 -18.17 2.64
CA PRO A 70 4.48 -18.07 3.41
C PRO A 70 4.54 -19.20 4.45
N THR A 71 5.75 -19.70 4.68
CA THR A 71 6.07 -20.71 5.70
C THR A 71 7.01 -20.16 6.77
N SER A 72 7.71 -19.07 6.49
CA SER A 72 8.54 -18.35 7.45
C SER A 72 8.52 -16.85 7.16
N VAL A 73 8.35 -16.05 8.19
CA VAL A 73 8.55 -14.60 8.19
C VAL A 73 9.43 -14.26 9.38
N THR A 74 10.57 -13.62 9.12
CA THR A 74 11.52 -13.21 10.15
C THR A 74 12.02 -11.80 9.90
N ARG A 75 12.35 -11.06 10.95
CA ARG A 75 12.85 -9.68 10.86
C ARG A 75 14.21 -9.56 11.54
N HIS A 76 15.15 -8.93 10.84
CA HIS A 76 16.48 -8.59 11.30
C HIS A 76 16.75 -7.11 11.03
N GLY A 77 16.42 -6.24 12.00
CA GLY A 77 16.49 -4.79 11.81
C GLY A 77 15.41 -4.29 10.83
N ASP A 78 15.84 -3.64 9.75
CA ASP A 78 14.97 -3.23 8.64
C ASP A 78 14.74 -4.34 7.61
N ARG A 79 15.52 -5.42 7.64
CA ARG A 79 15.36 -6.56 6.75
C ARG A 79 14.24 -7.48 7.22
N VAL A 80 13.32 -7.83 6.32
CA VAL A 80 12.30 -8.86 6.54
C VAL A 80 12.46 -9.96 5.50
N ASP A 81 12.75 -11.18 5.96
CA ASP A 81 12.88 -12.36 5.12
C ASP A 81 11.58 -13.17 5.15
N VAL A 82 11.03 -13.45 3.97
CA VAL A 82 9.82 -14.25 3.77
C VAL A 82 10.15 -15.46 2.92
N VAL A 83 9.84 -16.65 3.41
CA VAL A 83 9.99 -17.93 2.69
C VAL A 83 8.61 -18.47 2.33
N PHE A 84 8.47 -19.02 1.13
CA PHE A 84 7.19 -19.50 0.59
C PHE A 84 7.21 -21.01 0.31
N GLY A 85 6.20 -21.73 0.81
CA GLY A 85 6.06 -23.17 0.61
C GLY A 85 7.21 -24.02 1.16
N GLN A 86 7.37 -25.23 0.63
CA GLN A 86 8.50 -26.13 0.94
C GLN A 86 9.69 -25.97 -0.04
N ASN A 87 9.50 -25.17 -1.08
CA ASN A 87 10.54 -24.85 -2.04
C ASN A 87 11.35 -23.65 -1.51
N GLN A 88 12.65 -23.56 -1.81
CA GLN A 88 13.54 -22.50 -1.31
C GLN A 88 13.28 -21.13 -1.98
N THR A 89 12.03 -20.80 -2.29
CA THR A 89 11.65 -19.48 -2.76
C THR A 89 11.60 -18.53 -1.57
N SER A 90 12.36 -17.45 -1.66
CA SER A 90 12.39 -16.43 -0.62
C SER A 90 12.40 -15.04 -1.20
N VAL A 91 11.82 -14.10 -0.46
CA VAL A 91 11.85 -12.68 -0.77
C VAL A 91 12.38 -11.94 0.44
N VAL A 92 13.30 -11.03 0.19
CA VAL A 92 13.84 -10.13 1.20
C VAL A 92 13.26 -8.76 0.95
N PHE A 93 12.64 -8.18 1.97
CA PHE A 93 12.16 -6.81 1.98
C PHE A 93 13.07 -5.95 2.83
N THR A 94 13.25 -4.69 2.42
CA THR A 94 13.61 -3.60 3.34
C THR A 94 12.32 -2.96 3.83
N VAL A 95 12.13 -2.93 5.14
CA VAL A 95 10.96 -2.38 5.82
C VAL A 95 11.37 -1.20 6.68
N ARG A 96 10.78 -0.03 6.42
CA ARG A 96 11.03 1.19 7.19
C ARG A 96 9.74 1.75 7.76
N GLU A 97 9.79 2.13 9.03
CA GLU A 97 8.69 2.80 9.71
C GLU A 97 8.95 4.30 9.84
N THR A 98 7.91 5.09 9.61
CA THR A 98 7.87 6.50 9.98
C THR A 98 6.75 6.69 11.00
N SER A 99 6.53 7.94 11.45
CA SER A 99 5.41 8.22 12.36
C SER A 99 4.04 7.87 11.78
N GLU A 100 3.88 7.77 10.46
CA GLU A 100 2.57 7.69 9.79
C GLU A 100 2.46 6.64 8.69
N ALA A 101 3.59 6.19 8.16
CA ALA A 101 3.64 5.26 7.05
C ALA A 101 4.69 4.18 7.29
N ILE A 102 4.37 2.99 6.81
CA ILE A 102 5.24 1.83 6.74
C ILE A 102 5.63 1.64 5.28
N PHE A 103 6.91 1.50 5.00
CA PHE A 103 7.43 1.31 3.65
C PHE A 103 7.95 -0.09 3.50
N PHE A 104 7.52 -0.78 2.44
CA PHE A 104 8.10 -2.05 2.00
C PHE A 104 8.79 -1.81 0.66
N GLU A 105 9.97 -2.38 0.50
CA GLU A 105 10.70 -2.42 -0.76
C GLU A 105 11.30 -3.81 -0.95
N ILE A 106 11.11 -4.42 -2.10
CA ILE A 106 11.71 -5.73 -2.40
C ILE A 106 13.20 -5.52 -2.66
N ALA A 107 14.05 -6.03 -1.76
CA ALA A 107 15.49 -5.95 -1.88
C ALA A 107 16.05 -7.05 -2.81
N SER A 108 15.56 -8.28 -2.67
CA SER A 108 15.98 -9.41 -3.49
C SER A 108 14.95 -10.54 -3.48
N ILE A 109 14.93 -11.34 -4.53
CA ILE A 109 14.16 -12.58 -4.62
C ILE A 109 15.10 -13.74 -4.95
N SER A 110 14.81 -14.91 -4.37
CA SER A 110 15.39 -16.19 -4.76
C SER A 110 14.26 -17.15 -5.14
N GLY A 111 14.45 -17.92 -6.20
CA GLY A 111 13.42 -18.81 -6.75
C GLY A 111 12.61 -18.17 -7.88
N ASP A 112 11.57 -18.87 -8.32
CA ASP A 112 10.79 -18.52 -9.51
C ASP A 112 9.33 -18.21 -9.15
N LEU A 113 8.93 -16.95 -9.30
CA LEU A 113 7.58 -16.42 -9.01
C LEU A 113 7.08 -15.56 -10.16
N ASP A 114 5.79 -15.65 -10.50
CA ASP A 114 5.13 -14.80 -11.50
C ASP A 114 4.66 -13.48 -10.89
N GLU A 115 4.13 -13.56 -9.67
CA GLU A 115 3.54 -12.45 -8.93
C GLU A 115 3.87 -12.58 -7.43
N LEU A 116 4.08 -11.43 -6.79
CA LEU A 116 4.19 -11.32 -5.34
C LEU A 116 3.23 -10.24 -4.85
N THR A 117 2.25 -10.64 -4.06
CA THR A 117 1.42 -9.71 -3.28
C THR A 117 2.02 -9.58 -1.87
N PHE A 118 2.19 -8.36 -1.39
CA PHE A 118 2.79 -8.06 -0.09
C PHE A 118 2.06 -6.94 0.63
N GLY A 119 2.26 -6.91 1.95
CA GLY A 119 1.58 -6.00 2.84
C GLY A 119 0.05 -6.14 2.78
N THR A 120 -0.45 -7.37 2.66
CA THR A 120 -1.89 -7.63 2.62
C THR A 120 -2.50 -7.59 4.01
N ALA A 121 -3.47 -6.70 4.22
CA ALA A 121 -4.28 -6.68 5.43
C ALA A 121 -5.73 -6.31 5.07
N PRO A 122 -6.67 -7.28 5.10
CA PRO A 122 -8.10 -6.99 5.04
C PRO A 122 -8.57 -6.45 6.39
N LEU A 123 -9.33 -5.36 6.36
CA LEU A 123 -9.73 -4.63 7.55
C LEU A 123 -11.26 -4.57 7.67
N THR A 124 -11.75 -4.35 8.89
CA THR A 124 -13.18 -4.12 9.18
C THR A 124 -13.66 -2.71 8.80
N LEU A 125 -12.76 -1.89 8.28
CA LEU A 125 -13.03 -0.56 7.73
C LEU A 125 -13.79 -0.68 6.41
N ARG A 126 -14.51 0.38 6.05
CA ARG A 126 -15.26 0.51 4.79
C ARG A 126 -14.58 1.46 3.80
N GLY A 127 -13.56 2.20 4.23
CA GLY A 127 -12.88 3.21 3.41
C GLY A 127 -13.66 4.53 3.36
N LEU A 128 -14.38 4.87 4.42
CA LEU A 128 -15.26 6.04 4.45
C LEU A 128 -14.71 7.16 5.35
N PRO A 129 -14.95 8.44 5.03
CA PRO A 129 -14.37 9.57 5.78
C PRO A 129 -14.76 9.63 7.26
N GLU A 130 -15.92 9.10 7.64
CA GLU A 130 -16.43 9.11 9.01
C GLU A 130 -15.77 8.07 9.94
N GLU A 131 -14.97 7.15 9.38
CA GLU A 131 -14.31 6.11 10.18
C GLU A 131 -13.20 6.71 11.06
N PRO A 132 -12.94 6.17 12.26
CA PRO A 132 -12.02 6.80 13.23
C PRO A 132 -10.55 6.79 12.79
N ILE A 133 -10.21 5.95 11.83
CA ILE A 133 -8.90 5.81 11.20
C ILE A 133 -9.11 5.62 9.69
N ALA A 134 -8.22 6.21 8.91
CA ALA A 134 -8.14 5.98 7.48
C ALA A 134 -6.85 5.24 7.16
N VAL A 135 -6.94 4.25 6.27
CA VAL A 135 -5.83 3.43 5.83
C VAL A 135 -5.71 3.48 4.32
N CYS A 136 -4.48 3.41 3.80
CA CYS A 136 -4.21 3.48 2.36
C CYS A 136 -2.93 2.71 2.04
N ALA A 137 -2.98 1.86 1.01
CA ALA A 137 -1.78 1.39 0.33
C ALA A 137 -1.46 2.36 -0.83
N LEU A 138 -0.20 2.63 -1.09
CA LEU A 138 0.23 3.49 -2.19
C LEU A 138 1.47 2.90 -2.85
N ALA A 139 1.39 2.63 -4.16
CA ALA A 139 2.55 2.26 -4.96
C ALA A 139 3.55 3.42 -4.99
N ARG A 140 4.85 3.12 -4.91
CA ARG A 140 5.91 4.14 -4.90
C ARG A 140 6.72 4.22 -6.18
N ASN A 141 6.46 3.32 -7.13
CA ASN A 141 7.04 3.32 -8.47
C ASN A 141 6.20 2.46 -9.43
N LEU A 142 6.59 2.48 -10.71
CA LEU A 142 5.91 1.76 -11.79
C LEU A 142 6.04 0.23 -11.70
N LYS A 143 6.91 -0.31 -10.83
CA LYS A 143 7.06 -1.76 -10.62
C LYS A 143 5.99 -2.34 -9.71
N THR A 144 5.29 -1.48 -8.97
CA THR A 144 4.30 -1.87 -7.98
C THR A 144 2.91 -1.45 -8.41
N ASN A 145 1.99 -2.39 -8.34
CA ASN A 145 0.57 -2.18 -8.53
C ASN A 145 -0.13 -2.16 -7.17
N VAL A 146 -0.93 -1.14 -6.92
CA VAL A 146 -1.92 -1.13 -5.83
C VAL A 146 -3.29 -1.07 -6.52
N PRO A 147 -4.09 -2.16 -6.48
CA PRO A 147 -5.38 -2.20 -7.17
C PRO A 147 -6.39 -1.17 -6.65
N GLU A 148 -6.29 -0.81 -5.38
CA GLU A 148 -7.15 0.19 -4.75
C GLU A 148 -6.78 1.61 -5.21
N LEU A 149 -7.79 2.47 -5.35
CA LEU A 149 -7.55 3.89 -5.60
C LEU A 149 -6.86 4.54 -4.37
N PRO A 150 -5.91 5.46 -4.57
CA PRO A 150 -5.32 6.22 -3.47
C PRO A 150 -6.39 6.94 -2.63
N GLY A 151 -6.50 6.59 -1.35
CA GLY A 151 -7.55 7.09 -0.46
C GLY A 151 -7.83 6.15 0.70
N ALA A 152 -8.85 6.46 1.49
CA ALA A 152 -9.31 5.57 2.55
C ALA A 152 -9.81 4.25 1.96
N SER A 153 -9.35 3.12 2.51
CA SER A 153 -9.63 1.78 1.99
C SER A 153 -10.05 0.81 3.11
N SER A 154 -10.64 -0.31 2.72
CA SER A 154 -10.88 -1.48 3.58
C SER A 154 -9.80 -2.56 3.44
N MET A 155 -8.89 -2.40 2.47
CA MET A 155 -7.85 -3.36 2.13
C MET A 155 -6.51 -2.64 1.96
N LEU A 156 -5.47 -3.18 2.59
CA LEU A 156 -4.09 -2.90 2.24
C LEU A 156 -3.56 -4.05 1.40
N ARG A 157 -2.89 -3.75 0.28
CA ARG A 157 -2.07 -4.69 -0.48
C ARG A 157 -1.25 -3.95 -1.53
N ALA A 158 -0.14 -4.54 -1.92
CA ALA A 158 0.63 -4.15 -3.07
C ALA A 158 1.07 -5.40 -3.83
N ILE A 159 1.21 -5.29 -5.15
CA ILE A 159 1.50 -6.40 -6.05
C ILE A 159 2.71 -6.04 -6.90
N ALA A 160 3.69 -6.93 -6.97
CA ALA A 160 4.80 -6.87 -7.90
C ALA A 160 4.71 -8.03 -8.90
N TYR A 161 5.12 -7.78 -10.14
CA TYR A 161 5.04 -8.76 -11.23
C TYR A 161 6.42 -9.02 -11.81
N ARG A 162 6.71 -10.28 -12.17
CA ARG A 162 7.99 -10.68 -12.79
C ARG A 162 8.34 -9.81 -14.01
N ARG A 163 7.35 -9.49 -14.85
CA ARG A 163 7.52 -8.70 -16.07
C ARG A 163 8.05 -7.28 -15.84
N LEU A 164 7.84 -6.72 -14.65
CA LEU A 164 8.33 -5.38 -14.26
C LEU A 164 9.60 -5.43 -13.40
N ARG A 165 10.11 -6.65 -13.16
CA ARG A 165 11.11 -7.02 -12.14
C ARG A 165 10.62 -6.78 -10.71
N PHE A 166 11.02 -7.65 -9.80
CA PHE A 166 10.62 -7.57 -8.40
C PHE A 166 11.50 -6.58 -7.63
N GLU A 167 12.81 -6.62 -7.82
CA GLU A 167 13.76 -5.80 -7.08
C GLU A 167 13.49 -4.31 -7.27
N GLY A 168 13.41 -3.59 -6.15
CA GLY A 168 13.03 -2.18 -6.06
C GLY A 168 11.54 -1.91 -6.14
N ALA A 169 10.67 -2.90 -6.38
CA ALA A 169 9.22 -2.68 -6.24
C ALA A 169 8.91 -2.26 -4.80
N SER A 170 8.17 -1.16 -4.63
CA SER A 170 7.94 -0.55 -3.33
C SER A 170 6.52 0.00 -3.16
N ALA A 171 5.98 -0.16 -1.94
CA ALA A 171 4.73 0.43 -1.51
C ALA A 171 4.86 1.09 -0.13
N ALA A 172 4.01 2.08 0.11
CA ALA A 172 3.74 2.62 1.43
C ALA A 172 2.37 2.14 1.93
N PHE A 173 2.28 1.89 3.23
CA PHE A 173 1.05 1.56 3.95
C PHE A 173 0.86 2.62 5.02
N ILE A 174 -0.21 3.39 4.88
CA ILE A 174 -0.55 4.54 5.74
C ILE A 174 -1.72 4.12 6.63
N ALA A 175 -1.66 4.50 7.90
CA ALA A 175 -2.77 4.38 8.82
C ALA A 175 -2.75 5.58 9.78
N VAL A 176 -3.69 6.50 9.61
CA VAL A 176 -3.68 7.80 10.31
C VAL A 176 -5.11 8.26 10.60
N PRO A 177 -5.33 9.25 11.48
CA PRO A 177 -6.64 9.89 11.59
C PRO A 177 -7.09 10.44 10.22
N PRO A 178 -8.38 10.35 9.84
CA PRO A 178 -8.84 10.72 8.50
C PRO A 178 -8.41 12.13 8.06
N ALA A 179 -8.49 13.10 8.96
CA ALA A 179 -8.07 14.49 8.71
C ALA A 179 -6.58 14.62 8.34
N GLN A 180 -5.75 13.63 8.65
CA GLN A 180 -4.32 13.62 8.36
C GLN A 180 -3.96 12.83 7.10
N LEU A 181 -4.88 12.02 6.56
CA LEU A 181 -4.60 11.12 5.43
C LEU A 181 -3.99 11.86 4.24
N ARG A 182 -4.59 13.00 3.87
CA ARG A 182 -4.13 13.82 2.76
C ARG A 182 -2.68 14.28 2.94
N ARG A 183 -2.34 14.78 4.13
CA ARG A 183 -0.98 15.23 4.45
C ARG A 183 0.02 14.08 4.54
N ALA A 184 -0.42 12.91 4.97
CA ALA A 184 0.40 11.69 4.94
C ALA A 184 0.70 11.27 3.49
N LEU A 185 -0.31 11.29 2.62
CA LEU A 185 -0.16 11.00 1.19
C LEU A 185 0.82 11.97 0.50
N GLN A 186 0.71 13.28 0.75
CA GLN A 186 1.67 14.27 0.23
C GLN A 186 3.11 13.89 0.58
N ARG A 187 3.38 13.58 1.85
CA ARG A 187 4.72 13.18 2.31
C ARG A 187 5.21 11.87 1.70
N VAL A 188 4.33 10.88 1.57
CA VAL A 188 4.70 9.62 0.91
C VAL A 188 5.04 9.86 -0.57
N VAL A 189 4.25 10.68 -1.27
CA VAL A 189 4.52 11.03 -2.67
C VAL A 189 5.81 11.84 -2.79
N GLU A 190 6.06 12.82 -1.92
CA GLU A 190 7.32 13.57 -1.85
C GLU A 190 8.53 12.64 -1.67
N ALA A 191 8.42 11.67 -0.76
CA ALA A 191 9.44 10.65 -0.48
C ALA A 191 9.55 9.55 -1.54
N SER A 192 8.79 9.63 -2.64
CA SER A 192 8.78 8.66 -3.74
C SER A 192 9.19 9.35 -5.04
N PRO A 193 10.51 9.40 -5.36
CA PRO A 193 11.03 10.18 -6.49
C PRO A 193 10.57 9.66 -7.85
N GLU A 194 10.22 8.38 -7.96
CA GLU A 194 9.74 7.75 -9.20
C GLU A 194 8.26 8.04 -9.50
N LEU A 195 7.51 8.60 -8.55
CA LEU A 195 6.12 8.98 -8.79
C LEU A 195 6.05 10.35 -9.49
N PRO A 196 5.15 10.53 -10.47
CA PRO A 196 4.85 11.85 -11.00
C PRO A 196 4.24 12.73 -9.91
N LYS A 197 4.68 13.99 -9.85
CA LYS A 197 4.25 14.98 -8.85
C LYS A 197 3.63 16.17 -9.58
N SER A 198 2.47 16.60 -9.12
CA SER A 198 1.79 17.78 -9.65
C SER A 198 1.25 18.61 -8.49
N PRO A 199 1.54 19.93 -8.44
CA PRO A 199 0.97 20.81 -7.43
C PRO A 199 -0.54 21.04 -7.62
N VAL A 200 -1.09 20.66 -8.78
CA VAL A 200 -2.51 20.78 -9.11
C VAL A 200 -3.22 19.44 -9.18
N GLY A 201 -2.56 18.34 -8.80
CA GLY A 201 -3.11 16.99 -8.92
C GLY A 201 -2.75 16.08 -7.75
N GLY A 202 -3.28 14.87 -7.77
CA GLY A 202 -3.06 13.88 -6.71
C GLY A 202 -3.43 14.45 -5.32
N PRO A 203 -2.59 14.26 -4.28
CA PRO A 203 -2.93 14.71 -2.94
C PRO A 203 -2.88 16.25 -2.77
N TRP A 204 -2.33 17.00 -3.73
CA TRP A 204 -2.36 18.48 -3.76
C TRP A 204 -3.58 19.05 -4.51
N ALA A 205 -4.42 18.21 -5.12
CA ALA A 205 -5.53 18.68 -5.95
C ALA A 205 -6.43 19.69 -5.23
N LEU A 206 -6.73 19.49 -3.94
CA LEU A 206 -7.60 20.42 -3.20
C LEU A 206 -6.96 21.79 -2.89
N ASP A 207 -5.63 21.92 -2.99
CA ASP A 207 -4.93 23.19 -2.73
C ASP A 207 -4.97 24.14 -3.93
N SER A 208 -5.16 23.61 -5.14
CA SER A 208 -5.18 24.44 -6.35
C SER A 208 -6.53 25.15 -6.49
N PRO A 209 -6.57 26.50 -6.52
CA PRO A 209 -7.80 27.26 -6.78
C PRO A 209 -8.46 26.86 -8.11
N ASP A 210 -7.65 26.47 -9.10
CA ASP A 210 -8.14 26.11 -10.43
C ASP A 210 -8.98 24.83 -10.43
N ASN A 211 -8.77 23.94 -9.46
CA ASN A 211 -9.57 22.73 -9.30
C ASN A 211 -10.95 22.98 -8.68
N HIS A 212 -11.23 24.22 -8.26
CA HIS A 212 -12.54 24.67 -7.79
C HIS A 212 -13.27 25.50 -8.86
N ARG A 213 -12.70 25.67 -10.06
CA ARG A 213 -13.30 26.45 -11.15
C ARG A 213 -14.20 25.60 -12.03
N SER A 214 -15.17 26.26 -12.65
CA SER A 214 -15.99 25.66 -13.71
C SER A 214 -15.22 25.55 -15.03
N TYR A 215 -15.53 24.50 -15.79
CA TYR A 215 -15.02 24.27 -17.14
C TYR A 215 -16.16 23.84 -18.06
N LEU A 216 -15.98 24.03 -19.37
CA LEU A 216 -16.96 23.64 -20.37
C LEU A 216 -16.59 22.29 -20.98
N PHE A 217 -17.58 21.43 -21.19
CA PHE A 217 -17.40 20.23 -21.99
C PHE A 217 -17.70 20.52 -23.45
N ASN A 218 -16.71 20.29 -24.31
CA ASN A 218 -16.88 20.22 -25.75
C ASN A 218 -17.16 18.77 -26.15
N PHE A 219 -18.40 18.49 -26.55
CA PHE A 219 -18.81 17.20 -27.15
C PHE A 219 -18.77 17.21 -28.69
N GLY A 220 -18.32 18.31 -29.29
CA GLY A 220 -18.30 18.52 -30.73
C GLY A 220 -18.53 19.98 -31.10
N GLY A 221 -18.15 20.36 -32.32
CA GLY A 221 -18.40 21.70 -32.86
C GLY A 221 -17.36 22.76 -32.48
N LEU A 222 -16.42 22.49 -31.57
CA LEU A 222 -15.22 23.32 -31.40
C LEU A 222 -14.15 22.93 -32.42
N ASN A 223 -13.87 23.84 -33.34
CA ASN A 223 -12.81 23.75 -34.34
C ASN A 223 -12.22 25.16 -34.58
N ALA A 224 -11.21 25.28 -35.45
CA ALA A 224 -10.55 26.56 -35.70
C ALA A 224 -11.51 27.70 -36.12
N SER A 225 -12.57 27.39 -36.88
CA SER A 225 -13.56 28.39 -37.31
C SER A 225 -14.57 28.79 -36.24
N THR A 226 -14.78 27.95 -35.22
CA THR A 226 -15.74 28.18 -34.13
C THR A 226 -15.08 28.51 -32.80
N ALA A 227 -13.75 28.56 -32.73
CA ALA A 227 -13.01 28.84 -31.51
C ALA A 227 -13.37 30.20 -30.89
N GLY A 228 -13.62 31.23 -31.71
CA GLY A 228 -14.01 32.56 -31.23
C GLY A 228 -15.27 32.55 -30.36
N PRO A 229 -16.41 32.08 -30.88
CA PRO A 229 -17.65 31.93 -30.08
C PRO A 229 -17.48 31.09 -28.80
N TRP A 230 -16.65 30.04 -28.84
CA TRP A 230 -16.36 29.23 -27.64
C TRP A 230 -15.55 29.99 -26.59
N ILE A 231 -14.58 30.81 -27.00
CA ILE A 231 -13.82 31.69 -26.12
C ILE A 231 -14.76 32.72 -25.49
N GLU A 232 -15.63 33.36 -26.28
CA GLU A 232 -16.63 34.31 -25.78
C GLU A 232 -17.56 33.67 -24.75
N LEU A 233 -18.05 32.46 -25.02
CA LEU A 233 -18.88 31.70 -24.09
C LEU A 233 -18.14 31.38 -22.78
N ALA A 234 -16.87 30.95 -22.86
CA ALA A 234 -16.06 30.67 -21.69
C ALA A 234 -15.89 31.94 -20.82
N HIS A 235 -15.59 33.08 -21.43
CA HIS A 235 -15.50 34.37 -20.72
C HIS A 235 -16.84 34.75 -20.07
N ALA A 236 -17.96 34.65 -20.80
CA ALA A 236 -19.28 35.00 -20.29
C ALA A 236 -19.69 34.14 -19.07
N LEU A 237 -19.25 32.89 -19.02
CA LEU A 237 -19.54 31.96 -17.92
C LEU A 237 -18.46 31.98 -16.81
N GLY A 238 -17.39 32.77 -16.97
CA GLY A 238 -16.24 32.76 -16.06
C GLY A 238 -15.46 31.42 -16.07
N ALA A 239 -15.65 30.60 -17.11
CA ALA A 239 -14.91 29.36 -17.29
C ALA A 239 -13.52 29.65 -17.86
N THR A 240 -12.52 28.94 -17.36
CA THR A 240 -11.11 29.13 -17.78
C THR A 240 -10.54 27.91 -18.51
N GLN A 241 -11.35 26.86 -18.66
CA GLN A 241 -10.95 25.59 -19.26
C GLN A 241 -12.10 25.06 -20.13
N ILE A 242 -11.73 24.45 -21.27
CA ILE A 242 -12.64 23.69 -22.13
C ILE A 242 -12.07 22.29 -22.27
N ASP A 243 -12.80 21.29 -21.77
CA ASP A 243 -12.45 19.88 -21.86
C ASP A 243 -12.99 19.30 -23.18
N PHE A 244 -12.09 18.70 -23.97
CA PHE A 244 -12.45 18.00 -25.20
C PHE A 244 -12.90 16.58 -24.87
N HIS A 245 -14.20 16.39 -24.78
CA HIS A 245 -14.76 15.09 -24.47
C HIS A 245 -14.82 14.22 -25.74
N GLY A 246 -14.07 13.12 -25.75
CA GLY A 246 -14.03 12.17 -26.87
C GLY A 246 -15.20 11.19 -26.95
N GLY A 247 -16.21 11.32 -26.07
CA GLY A 247 -17.40 10.47 -26.01
C GLY A 247 -18.70 11.22 -26.34
N THR A 248 -19.81 10.50 -26.36
CA THR A 248 -21.15 11.10 -26.41
C THR A 248 -21.65 11.41 -24.99
N SER A 249 -22.40 12.49 -24.83
CA SER A 249 -23.12 12.77 -23.58
C SER A 249 -23.96 11.54 -23.16
N PHE A 250 -23.94 11.21 -21.86
CA PHE A 250 -24.83 10.18 -21.27
C PHE A 250 -26.28 10.68 -21.08
N ARG A 251 -26.55 11.94 -21.42
CA ARG A 251 -27.88 12.53 -21.51
C ARG A 251 -28.31 12.64 -22.95
#